data_AF-A0A8R7PP66-F1
#
_entry.id   AF-A0A8R7PP66-F1
#
_cell.length_a   1.000
_cell.length_b   1.000
_cell.length_c   1.000
_cell.angle_alpha   90.00
_cell.angle_beta   90.00
_cell.angle_gamma   90.00
#
_symmetry.space_group_name_H-M   'P 1'
#
loop_
_entity.id
_entity.type
_entity.pdbx_description
1 polymer ?
#
loop_
_entity_poly.entity_id
_entity_poly.type
_entity_poly.pdbx_seq_one_letter_code
_entity_poly.pdbx_strand_id
1 'polypeptide(L)'
;MRDCELLGAAVDETDTYTRLGQEQANKLHLKYALCRIKACLLLKGKPVDELDDVALECKYPPELIVKNNYFFHYEDNFFGWYFDAELCYKASLSDYQRLVLLNDGDQYSSWRRYQTFYSTPEADRDYLSYWETVVKELKWLEQYLLTNESSIEAMFQAIRIASKFPCMTLKLAAVGLHEYIWNARIHLMFVKDLDGILYQIWRRVNADHQLRFRDALKQVYEANLFPAHDRSMKYELEYGDSKMELVFVKCTTGLSDGLPKDRARELIKQEIRWTRESSGTYERYARKKLKIAELIGLIPKDKIAAP
;
A
#
# COMPACT_ATOMS: atom_id res chain seq x y z
N MET A 1 22.51 15.42 13.24
CA MET A 1 23.59 14.46 13.58
C MET A 1 23.13 13.52 14.67
N ARG A 2 22.74 14.02 15.86
CA ARG A 2 22.18 13.22 16.96
C ARG A 2 20.95 12.36 16.57
N ASP A 3 19.99 12.89 15.82
CA ASP A 3 18.83 12.09 15.38
C ASP A 3 19.21 10.96 14.40
N CYS A 4 20.19 11.21 13.52
CA CYS A 4 20.73 10.17 12.63
C CYS A 4 21.49 9.11 13.42
N GLU A 5 22.22 9.50 14.47
CA GLU A 5 22.91 8.57 15.37
C GLU A 5 21.92 7.69 16.14
N LEU A 6 20.80 8.27 16.64
CA LEU A 6 19.73 7.50 17.28
C LEU A 6 19.12 6.46 16.34
N LEU A 7 18.88 6.82 15.08
CA LEU A 7 18.34 5.90 14.06
C LEU A 7 19.39 4.93 13.50
N GLY A 8 20.68 5.29 13.56
CA GLY A 8 21.80 4.50 13.07
C GLY A 8 22.31 3.47 14.08
N ALA A 9 22.18 3.75 15.38
CA ALA A 9 22.53 2.83 16.45
C ALA A 9 21.58 1.62 16.55
N ALA A 10 20.38 1.72 15.96
CA ALA A 10 19.40 0.63 15.87
C ALA A 10 19.64 -0.34 14.70
N VAL A 11 20.69 -0.14 13.89
CA VAL A 11 21.04 -1.04 12.79
C VAL A 11 21.87 -2.20 13.33
N ASP A 12 21.19 -3.18 13.93
CA ASP A 12 21.74 -4.54 13.92
C ASP A 12 21.56 -5.05 12.49
N GLU A 13 22.66 -5.24 11.76
CA GLU A 13 22.60 -5.95 10.47
C GLU A 13 21.98 -7.32 10.73
N THR A 14 20.74 -7.50 10.29
CA THR A 14 20.06 -8.79 10.46
C THR A 14 20.90 -9.87 9.79
N ASP A 15 21.40 -10.82 10.57
CA ASP A 15 22.22 -11.91 10.05
C ASP A 15 21.40 -12.71 9.03
N THR A 16 21.71 -12.53 7.75
CA THR A 16 21.01 -13.23 6.67
C THR A 16 21.76 -14.47 6.19
N TYR A 17 22.90 -14.79 6.80
CA TYR A 17 23.80 -15.85 6.35
C TYR A 17 23.59 -17.15 7.12
N THR A 18 23.26 -17.07 8.41
CA THR A 18 23.02 -18.28 9.22
C THR A 18 21.73 -18.97 8.79
N ARG A 19 21.86 -20.23 8.35
CA ARG A 19 20.74 -21.05 7.88
C ARG A 19 20.30 -22.05 8.94
N LEU A 20 19.00 -22.30 8.99
CA LEU A 20 18.41 -23.37 9.79
C LEU A 20 18.79 -24.73 9.22
N GLY A 21 19.01 -25.70 10.12
CA GLY A 21 19.15 -27.10 9.74
C GLY A 21 17.82 -27.68 9.23
N GLN A 22 17.89 -28.82 8.54
CA GLN A 22 16.70 -29.44 7.94
C GLN A 22 15.60 -29.76 8.97
N GLU A 23 15.97 -30.24 10.16
CA GLU A 23 15.00 -30.57 11.21
C GLU A 23 14.28 -29.33 11.74
N GLN A 24 15.00 -28.21 11.88
CA GLN A 24 14.44 -26.93 12.32
C GLN A 24 13.50 -26.36 11.25
N ALA A 25 13.89 -26.42 9.97
CA ALA A 25 13.05 -26.01 8.85
C ALA A 25 11.76 -26.84 8.77
N ASN A 26 11.85 -28.17 8.97
CA ASN A 26 10.67 -29.05 9.00
C ASN A 26 9.70 -28.66 10.12
N LYS A 27 10.20 -28.35 11.33
CA LYS A 27 9.38 -27.88 12.45
C LYS A 27 8.66 -26.56 12.11
N LEU A 28 9.35 -25.63 11.44
CA LEU A 28 8.71 -24.40 10.95
C LEU A 28 7.62 -24.67 9.93
N HIS A 29 7.85 -25.56 8.96
CA HIS A 29 6.83 -25.89 7.96
C HIS A 29 5.59 -26.54 8.56
N LEU A 30 5.73 -27.36 9.61
CA LEU A 30 4.60 -27.89 10.38
C LEU A 30 3.82 -26.76 11.05
N LYS A 31 4.50 -25.83 11.73
CA LYS A 31 3.87 -24.66 12.34
C LYS A 31 3.11 -23.82 11.31
N TYR A 32 3.73 -23.51 10.17
CA TYR A 32 3.12 -22.67 9.14
C TYR A 32 1.96 -23.35 8.42
N ALA A 33 1.97 -24.68 8.32
CA ALA A 33 0.81 -25.43 7.84
C ALA A 33 -0.43 -25.18 8.72
N LEU A 34 -0.27 -25.10 10.05
CA LEU A 34 -1.36 -24.75 10.95
C LEU A 34 -1.86 -23.32 10.71
N CYS A 35 -0.98 -22.35 10.48
CA CYS A 35 -1.37 -20.99 10.08
C CYS A 35 -2.21 -20.99 8.79
N ARG A 36 -1.83 -21.78 7.78
CA ARG A 36 -2.59 -21.92 6.51
C ARG A 36 -3.96 -22.55 6.74
N ILE A 37 -4.02 -23.60 7.55
CA ILE A 37 -5.30 -24.25 7.92
C ILE A 37 -6.21 -23.26 8.64
N LYS A 38 -5.68 -22.53 9.63
CA LYS A 38 -6.40 -21.52 10.39
C LYS A 38 -6.98 -20.45 9.47
N ALA A 39 -6.17 -19.92 8.55
CA ALA A 39 -6.63 -18.95 7.54
C ALA A 39 -7.71 -19.52 6.62
N CYS A 40 -7.59 -20.78 6.17
CA CYS A 40 -8.61 -21.44 5.36
C CYS A 40 -9.94 -21.57 6.12
N LEU A 41 -9.90 -21.92 7.41
CA LEU A 41 -11.10 -22.04 8.24
C LEU A 41 -11.78 -20.69 8.48
N LEU A 42 -11.00 -19.62 8.68
CA LEU A 42 -11.51 -18.26 8.79
C LEU A 42 -12.22 -17.81 7.52
N LEU A 43 -11.64 -18.09 6.34
CA LEU A 43 -12.29 -17.81 5.05
C LEU A 43 -13.59 -18.58 4.85
N LYS A 44 -13.72 -19.76 5.47
CA LYS A 44 -14.96 -20.55 5.48
C LYS A 44 -15.99 -20.06 6.51
N GLY A 45 -15.75 -18.91 7.15
CA GLY A 45 -16.67 -18.27 8.08
C GLY A 45 -16.61 -18.80 9.51
N LYS A 46 -15.60 -19.61 9.88
CA LYS A 46 -15.41 -19.98 11.28
C LYS A 46 -15.00 -18.76 12.10
N PRO A 47 -15.58 -18.54 13.29
CA PRO A 47 -15.15 -17.44 14.15
C PRO A 47 -13.76 -17.70 14.72
N VAL A 48 -13.00 -16.62 14.92
CA VAL A 48 -11.61 -16.68 15.43
C VAL A 48 -11.55 -17.37 16.80
N ASP A 49 -12.55 -17.16 17.64
CA ASP A 49 -12.58 -17.68 19.03
C ASP A 49 -12.78 -19.20 19.10
N GLU A 50 -13.21 -19.83 18.00
CA GLU A 50 -13.32 -21.29 17.88
C GLU A 50 -12.06 -21.95 17.31
N LEU A 51 -11.03 -21.16 16.97
CA LEU A 51 -9.78 -21.64 16.37
C LEU A 51 -8.67 -21.65 17.42
N ASP A 52 -8.82 -22.56 18.38
CA ASP A 52 -7.81 -22.91 19.37
C ASP A 52 -6.66 -23.70 18.73
N ASP A 53 -5.43 -23.33 19.06
CA ASP A 53 -4.24 -23.90 18.44
C ASP A 53 -4.03 -25.36 18.88
N VAL A 54 -4.35 -25.70 20.14
CA VAL A 54 -4.25 -27.08 20.65
C VAL A 54 -5.25 -27.99 19.95
N ALA A 55 -6.49 -27.54 19.80
CA ALA A 55 -7.52 -28.27 19.05
C ALA A 55 -7.13 -28.49 17.59
N LEU A 56 -6.50 -27.49 16.95
CA LEU A 56 -5.99 -27.61 15.58
C LEU A 56 -4.85 -28.63 15.49
N GLU A 57 -3.89 -28.61 16.43
CA GLU A 57 -2.81 -29.59 16.50
C GLU A 57 -3.32 -31.03 16.68
N CYS A 58 -4.34 -31.23 17.53
CA CYS A 58 -4.98 -32.54 17.68
C CYS A 58 -5.70 -33.01 16.40
N LYS A 59 -6.33 -32.09 15.67
CA LYS A 59 -7.07 -32.42 14.44
C LYS A 59 -6.15 -32.63 13.24
N TYR A 60 -5.01 -31.96 13.23
CA TYR A 60 -4.03 -31.98 12.15
C TYR A 60 -2.65 -32.37 12.71
N PRO A 61 -2.45 -33.65 13.07
CA PRO A 61 -1.17 -34.12 13.57
C PRO A 61 -0.08 -34.06 12.48
N PRO A 62 1.22 -34.02 12.84
CA PRO A 62 2.32 -33.85 11.89
C PRO A 62 2.30 -34.80 10.70
N GLU A 63 1.92 -36.07 10.90
CA GLU A 63 1.86 -37.08 9.84
C GLU A 63 0.83 -36.72 8.77
N LEU A 64 -0.32 -36.17 9.20
CA LEU A 64 -1.36 -35.70 8.28
C LEU A 64 -0.89 -34.46 7.52
N ILE A 65 -0.20 -33.53 8.19
CA ILE A 65 0.36 -32.33 7.56
C ILE A 65 1.38 -32.71 6.48
N VAL A 66 2.31 -33.62 6.77
CA VAL A 66 3.31 -34.10 5.82
C VAL A 66 2.65 -34.81 4.64
N LYS A 67 1.65 -35.66 4.89
CA LYS A 67 0.88 -36.34 3.82
C LYS A 67 0.19 -35.35 2.87
N ASN A 68 -0.21 -34.18 3.38
CA ASN A 68 -0.84 -33.12 2.59
C ASN A 68 0.17 -32.07 2.08
N ASN A 69 1.46 -32.42 2.05
CA ASN A 69 2.55 -31.54 1.60
C ASN A 69 2.50 -30.15 2.26
N TYR A 70 2.34 -30.13 3.60
CA TYR A 70 2.29 -28.91 4.42
C TYR A 70 1.23 -27.88 4.03
N PHE A 71 0.25 -28.30 3.22
CA PHE A 71 -0.81 -27.46 2.67
C PHE A 71 -0.29 -26.24 1.87
N PHE A 72 0.87 -26.37 1.21
CA PHE A 72 1.44 -25.28 0.39
C PHE A 72 0.49 -24.77 -0.70
N HIS A 73 -0.39 -25.63 -1.23
CA HIS A 73 -1.37 -25.27 -2.26
C HIS A 73 -2.35 -24.14 -1.85
N TYR A 74 -2.50 -23.83 -0.56
CA TYR A 74 -3.29 -22.67 -0.14
C TYR A 74 -2.58 -21.32 -0.36
N GLU A 75 -1.27 -21.31 -0.57
CA GLU A 75 -0.50 -20.07 -0.79
C GLU A 75 -0.45 -19.63 -2.25
N ASP A 76 -0.83 -20.50 -3.20
CA ASP A 76 -0.79 -20.28 -4.66
C ASP A 76 -1.89 -19.32 -5.18
N ASN A 77 -1.98 -18.13 -4.57
CA ASN A 77 -2.92 -17.02 -4.83
C ASN A 77 -4.22 -17.00 -4.02
N PHE A 78 -4.49 -17.99 -3.17
CA PHE A 78 -5.76 -18.02 -2.43
C PHE A 78 -5.81 -17.03 -1.26
N PHE A 79 -4.69 -16.84 -0.54
CA PHE A 79 -4.64 -15.96 0.63
C PHE A 79 -4.09 -14.55 0.37
N GLY A 80 -3.35 -14.36 -0.73
CA GLY A 80 -2.63 -13.10 -0.99
C GLY A 80 -1.44 -12.84 -0.04
N TRP A 81 -0.96 -13.89 0.64
CA TRP A 81 0.26 -13.90 1.46
C TRP A 81 0.81 -15.33 1.53
N TYR A 82 2.09 -15.46 1.88
CA TYR A 82 2.78 -16.73 2.02
C TYR A 82 3.95 -16.60 3.00
N PHE A 83 4.48 -17.72 3.49
CA PHE A 83 5.77 -17.75 4.15
C PHE A 83 6.88 -17.96 3.12
N ASP A 84 7.77 -16.99 2.99
CA ASP A 84 8.79 -17.03 1.93
C ASP A 84 9.80 -18.15 2.16
N ALA A 85 10.00 -18.98 1.15
CA ALA A 85 10.83 -20.18 1.26
C ALA A 85 12.29 -19.85 1.61
N GLU A 86 12.87 -18.78 1.03
CA GLU A 86 14.24 -18.39 1.32
C GLU A 86 14.36 -17.79 2.72
N LEU A 87 13.39 -16.94 3.12
CA LEU A 87 13.37 -16.36 4.47
C LEU A 87 13.15 -17.42 5.55
N CYS A 88 12.39 -18.47 5.25
CA CYS A 88 12.18 -19.60 6.15
C CYS A 88 13.48 -20.32 6.50
N TYR A 89 14.52 -20.25 5.66
CA TYR A 89 15.82 -20.83 6.00
C TYR A 89 16.70 -19.91 6.85
N LYS A 90 16.38 -18.63 7.00
CA LYS A 90 17.21 -17.69 7.78
C LYS A 90 16.89 -17.83 9.27
N ALA A 91 17.90 -18.23 10.06
CA ALA A 91 17.70 -18.57 11.47
C ALA A 91 17.38 -17.35 12.34
N SER A 92 17.94 -16.19 12.01
CA SER A 92 17.76 -14.93 12.75
C SER A 92 16.37 -14.30 12.62
N LEU A 93 15.59 -14.69 11.61
CA LEU A 93 14.29 -14.09 11.36
C LEU A 93 13.23 -14.65 12.32
N SER A 94 12.27 -13.80 12.68
CA SER A 94 11.03 -14.21 13.33
C SER A 94 10.01 -14.71 12.31
N ASP A 95 8.94 -15.34 12.78
CA ASP A 95 7.85 -15.79 11.91
C ASP A 95 7.16 -14.63 11.21
N TYR A 96 7.04 -13.47 11.86
CA TYR A 96 6.51 -12.25 11.25
C TYR A 96 7.39 -11.77 10.09
N GLN A 97 8.72 -11.81 10.23
CA GLN A 97 9.64 -11.40 9.18
C GLN A 97 9.61 -12.35 7.98
N ARG A 98 9.31 -13.64 8.19
CA ARG A 98 9.14 -14.65 7.14
C ARG A 98 7.80 -14.56 6.41
N LEU A 99 6.79 -13.96 7.02
CA LEU A 99 5.50 -13.68 6.38
C LEU A 99 5.67 -12.57 5.32
N VAL A 100 5.24 -12.86 4.10
CA VAL A 100 5.31 -11.95 2.95
C VAL A 100 3.93 -11.82 2.31
N LEU A 101 3.52 -10.61 1.95
CA LEU A 101 2.30 -10.40 1.18
C LEU A 101 2.57 -10.65 -0.30
N LEU A 102 1.64 -11.27 -1.01
CA LEU A 102 1.73 -11.42 -2.46
C LEU A 102 1.53 -10.07 -3.15
N ASN A 103 2.29 -9.79 -4.20
CA ASN A 103 2.10 -8.61 -5.05
C ASN A 103 1.22 -8.92 -6.26
N ASP A 104 0.00 -9.40 -6.02
CA ASP A 104 -0.95 -9.65 -7.10
C ASP A 104 -1.37 -8.32 -7.74
N GLY A 105 -1.32 -8.26 -9.07
CA GLY A 105 -1.70 -7.08 -9.85
C GLY A 105 -0.90 -5.80 -9.57
N ASP A 106 0.39 -5.91 -9.22
CA ASP A 106 1.28 -4.79 -8.91
C ASP A 106 0.75 -3.87 -7.79
N GLN A 107 0.06 -4.47 -6.81
CA GLN A 107 -0.52 -3.76 -5.67
C GLN A 107 0.49 -2.85 -4.95
N TYR A 108 1.77 -3.25 -4.86
CA TYR A 108 2.85 -2.56 -4.14
C TYR A 108 3.98 -2.12 -5.06
N SER A 109 4.28 -0.82 -5.03
CA SER A 109 5.22 -0.19 -5.96
C SER A 109 6.67 -0.64 -5.78
N SER A 110 7.08 -0.90 -4.54
CA SER A 110 8.43 -1.34 -4.19
C SER A 110 8.41 -2.69 -3.44
N TRP A 111 7.52 -3.59 -3.84
CA TRP A 111 7.26 -4.87 -3.15
C TRP A 111 8.52 -5.63 -2.71
N ARG A 112 9.46 -5.88 -3.64
CA ARG A 112 10.71 -6.59 -3.34
C ARG A 112 11.55 -5.85 -2.30
N ARG A 113 11.59 -4.52 -2.37
CA ARG A 113 12.33 -3.69 -1.41
C ARG A 113 11.75 -3.81 -0.02
N TYR A 114 10.42 -3.86 0.12
CA TYR A 114 9.72 -3.97 1.40
C TYR A 114 10.11 -5.24 2.17
N GLN A 115 10.31 -6.35 1.45
CA GLN A 115 10.75 -7.61 2.06
C GLN A 115 12.16 -7.50 2.67
N THR A 116 13.03 -6.65 2.10
CA THR A 116 14.41 -6.45 2.60
C THR A 116 14.50 -5.58 3.85
N PHE A 117 13.38 -5.04 4.34
CA PHE A 117 13.39 -4.28 5.59
C PHE A 117 13.45 -5.19 6.80
N TYR A 118 13.01 -6.45 6.65
CA TYR A 118 12.90 -7.40 7.76
C TYR A 118 12.26 -6.74 8.99
N SER A 119 11.24 -5.91 8.79
CA SER A 119 10.62 -5.17 9.88
C SER A 119 9.98 -6.12 10.89
N THR A 120 10.16 -5.84 12.17
CA THR A 120 9.43 -6.49 13.25
C THR A 120 8.00 -5.92 13.34
N PRO A 121 7.08 -6.57 14.06
CA PRO A 121 5.75 -6.01 14.31
C PRO A 121 5.82 -4.61 14.95
N GLU A 122 6.74 -4.40 15.88
CA GLU A 122 6.94 -3.13 16.57
C GLU A 122 7.44 -2.06 15.60
N ALA A 123 8.42 -2.40 14.74
CA ALA A 123 8.92 -1.48 13.71
C ALA A 123 7.84 -1.09 12.71
N ASP A 124 6.96 -2.02 12.31
CA ASP A 124 5.84 -1.72 11.42
C ASP A 124 4.78 -0.83 12.11
N ARG A 125 4.46 -1.07 13.39
CA ARG A 125 3.54 -0.19 14.15
C ARG A 125 4.10 1.23 14.32
N ASP A 126 5.38 1.33 14.65
CA ASP A 126 6.09 2.61 14.72
C ASP A 126 6.13 3.31 13.37
N TYR A 127 6.37 2.57 12.28
CA TYR A 127 6.31 3.11 10.92
C TYR A 127 4.94 3.68 10.56
N LEU A 128 3.84 3.01 10.94
CA LEU A 128 2.49 3.51 10.70
C LEU A 128 2.25 4.82 11.45
N SER A 129 2.65 4.90 12.72
CA SER A 129 2.55 6.12 13.53
C SER A 129 3.41 7.25 12.98
N TYR A 130 4.63 6.92 12.51
CA TYR A 130 5.53 7.82 11.80
C TYR A 130 4.88 8.36 10.51
N TRP A 131 4.30 7.49 9.69
CA TRP A 131 3.64 7.87 8.44
C TRP A 131 2.50 8.85 8.67
N GLU A 132 1.62 8.58 9.64
CA GLU A 132 0.53 9.47 10.03
C GLU A 132 1.04 10.85 10.46
N THR A 133 2.15 10.87 11.21
CA THR A 133 2.80 12.11 11.66
C THR A 133 3.41 12.87 10.47
N VAL A 134 4.09 12.17 9.56
CA VAL A 134 4.67 12.76 8.34
C VAL A 134 3.59 13.39 7.45
N VAL A 135 2.51 12.68 7.18
CA VAL A 135 1.40 13.20 6.35
C VAL A 135 0.80 14.47 6.95
N LYS A 136 0.73 14.55 8.29
CA LYS A 136 0.22 15.72 9.00
C LYS A 136 1.21 16.88 9.04
N GLU A 137 2.44 16.63 9.50
CA GLU A 137 3.44 17.68 9.76
C GLU A 137 4.11 18.17 8.47
N LEU A 138 4.24 17.32 7.45
CA LEU A 138 4.86 17.68 6.17
C LEU A 138 3.85 18.04 5.07
N LYS A 139 2.60 18.33 5.43
CA LYS A 139 1.56 18.77 4.48
C LYS A 139 1.95 20.04 3.72
N TRP A 140 2.73 20.91 4.35
CA TRP A 140 3.26 22.12 3.72
C TRP A 140 4.07 21.81 2.45
N LEU A 141 4.69 20.64 2.34
CA LEU A 141 5.47 20.26 1.16
C LEU A 141 4.63 20.22 -0.12
N GLU A 142 3.34 19.89 -0.04
CA GLU A 142 2.48 19.84 -1.22
C GLU A 142 2.44 21.19 -1.98
N GLN A 143 2.55 22.31 -1.25
CA GLN A 143 2.60 23.65 -1.86
C GLN A 143 3.97 23.95 -2.49
N TYR A 144 5.04 23.44 -1.90
CA TYR A 144 6.42 23.64 -2.36
C TYR A 144 6.79 22.71 -3.53
N LEU A 145 6.21 21.52 -3.60
CA LEU A 145 6.43 20.55 -4.68
C LEU A 145 5.96 21.06 -6.05
N LEU A 146 5.12 22.11 -6.09
CA LEU A 146 4.70 22.80 -7.31
C LEU A 146 5.75 23.79 -7.84
N THR A 147 6.68 24.25 -7.00
CA THR A 147 7.57 25.37 -7.30
C THR A 147 9.06 25.06 -7.17
N ASN A 148 9.45 23.95 -6.50
CA ASN A 148 10.86 23.59 -6.33
C ASN A 148 11.10 22.09 -6.10
N GLU A 149 12.30 21.60 -6.43
CA GLU A 149 12.62 20.16 -6.47
C GLU A 149 13.27 19.60 -5.19
N SER A 150 13.88 20.44 -4.34
CA SER A 150 14.71 19.99 -3.22
C SER A 150 14.12 20.37 -1.87
N SER A 151 13.94 19.37 -0.99
CA SER A 151 13.59 19.63 0.41
C SER A 151 14.51 18.83 1.34
N ILE A 152 15.79 19.21 1.37
CA ILE A 152 16.72 18.82 2.46
C ILE A 152 16.06 19.07 3.83
N GLU A 153 15.30 20.16 3.95
CA GLU A 153 14.49 20.47 5.14
C GLU A 153 13.48 19.37 5.48
N ALA A 154 12.76 18.83 4.48
CA ALA A 154 11.83 17.73 4.71
C ALA A 154 12.54 16.47 5.22
N MET A 155 13.75 16.22 4.71
CA MET A 155 14.56 15.08 5.16
C MET A 155 14.94 15.22 6.64
N PHE A 156 15.38 16.41 7.07
CA PHE A 156 15.67 16.66 8.47
C PHE A 156 14.42 16.56 9.36
N GLN A 157 13.28 17.10 8.92
CA GLN A 157 12.03 16.98 9.67
C GLN A 157 11.56 15.54 9.77
N ALA A 158 11.61 14.77 8.68
CA ALA A 158 11.27 13.35 8.67
C ALA A 158 12.16 12.55 9.62
N ILE A 159 13.48 12.78 9.61
CA ILE A 159 14.42 12.13 10.54
C ILE A 159 14.09 12.49 12.01
N ARG A 160 13.78 13.76 12.29
CA ARG A 160 13.40 14.23 13.63
C ARG A 160 12.05 13.67 14.10
N ILE A 161 11.12 13.42 13.18
CA ILE A 161 9.86 12.73 13.51
C ILE A 161 10.16 11.25 13.80
N ALA A 162 10.95 10.60 12.95
CA ALA A 162 11.31 9.20 13.11
C ALA A 162 12.07 8.92 14.41
N SER A 163 12.93 9.83 14.87
CA SER A 163 13.68 9.67 16.13
C SER A 163 12.81 9.65 17.39
N LYS A 164 11.52 9.99 17.29
CA LYS A 164 10.55 9.87 18.39
C LYS A 164 10.03 8.44 18.58
N PHE A 165 10.30 7.54 17.63
CA PHE A 165 9.79 6.17 17.61
C PHE A 165 10.94 5.17 17.82
N PRO A 166 10.87 4.31 18.84
CA PRO A 166 12.01 3.49 19.27
C PRO A 166 12.44 2.42 18.26
N CYS A 167 11.51 1.86 17.47
CA CYS A 167 11.78 0.81 16.50
C CYS A 167 11.93 1.34 15.07
N MET A 168 11.90 2.67 14.88
CA MET A 168 12.14 3.28 13.57
C MET A 168 13.60 3.16 13.15
N THR A 169 13.82 2.96 11.86
CA THR A 169 15.15 2.97 11.24
C THR A 169 15.26 4.12 10.24
N LEU A 170 16.48 4.55 9.95
CA LEU A 170 16.74 5.54 8.90
C LEU A 170 16.21 5.07 7.54
N LYS A 171 16.32 3.77 7.25
CA LYS A 171 15.83 3.14 6.02
C LYS A 171 14.31 3.31 5.87
N LEU A 172 13.56 3.01 6.94
CA LEU A 172 12.10 3.17 6.97
C LEU A 172 11.68 4.65 6.87
N ALA A 173 12.37 5.53 7.59
CA ALA A 173 12.10 6.97 7.55
C ALA A 173 12.29 7.54 6.13
N ALA A 174 13.40 7.20 5.48
CA ALA A 174 13.72 7.63 4.12
C ALA A 174 12.71 7.11 3.09
N VAL A 175 12.30 5.85 3.20
CA VAL A 175 11.28 5.24 2.32
C VAL A 175 9.93 5.94 2.50
N GLY A 176 9.49 6.14 3.75
CA GLY A 176 8.23 6.83 4.03
C GLY A 176 8.22 8.25 3.49
N LEU A 177 9.29 9.02 3.67
CA LEU A 177 9.37 10.37 3.11
C LEU A 177 9.34 10.35 1.57
N HIS A 178 10.12 9.47 0.96
CA HIS A 178 10.18 9.36 -0.50
C HIS A 178 8.80 9.01 -1.08
N GLU A 179 8.11 8.02 -0.50
CA GLU A 179 6.78 7.62 -0.96
C GLU A 179 5.72 8.69 -0.71
N TYR A 180 5.82 9.43 0.40
CA TYR A 180 4.96 10.59 0.66
C TYR A 180 5.14 11.68 -0.41
N ILE A 181 6.39 12.09 -0.67
CA ILE A 181 6.72 13.10 -1.70
C ILE A 181 6.26 12.63 -3.08
N TRP A 182 6.53 11.37 -3.43
CA TRP A 182 6.14 10.80 -4.70
C TRP A 182 4.61 10.80 -4.87
N ASN A 183 3.88 10.32 -3.87
CA ASN A 183 2.42 10.33 -3.90
C ASN A 183 1.85 11.74 -3.98
N ALA A 184 2.40 12.68 -3.21
CA ALA A 184 1.99 14.09 -3.27
C ALA A 184 2.23 14.66 -4.69
N ARG A 185 3.39 14.39 -5.31
CA ARG A 185 3.68 14.81 -6.69
C ARG A 185 2.71 14.19 -7.70
N ILE A 186 2.50 12.89 -7.63
CA ILE A 186 1.56 12.19 -8.51
C ILE A 186 0.15 12.77 -8.35
N HIS A 187 -0.30 12.97 -7.11
CA HIS A 187 -1.58 13.60 -6.84
C HIS A 187 -1.65 15.01 -7.46
N LEU A 188 -0.66 15.87 -7.24
CA LEU A 188 -0.62 17.22 -7.79
C LEU A 188 -0.59 17.26 -9.33
N MET A 189 0.18 16.38 -9.97
CA MET A 189 0.31 16.38 -11.43
C MET A 189 -0.88 15.73 -12.15
N PHE A 190 -1.48 14.70 -11.55
CA PHE A 190 -2.38 13.78 -12.25
C PHE A 190 -3.76 13.63 -11.64
N VAL A 191 -4.03 14.15 -10.44
CA VAL A 191 -5.30 13.96 -9.71
C VAL A 191 -5.93 15.28 -9.30
N LYS A 192 -5.13 16.22 -8.78
CA LYS A 192 -5.58 17.56 -8.45
C LYS A 192 -6.27 18.18 -9.66
N ASP A 193 -7.40 18.82 -9.44
CA ASP A 193 -8.24 19.49 -10.44
C ASP A 193 -8.75 18.61 -11.62
N LEU A 194 -8.37 17.33 -11.69
CA LEU A 194 -8.80 16.39 -12.71
C LEU A 194 -10.31 16.17 -12.66
N ASP A 195 -10.92 16.11 -11.47
CA ASP A 195 -12.37 16.05 -11.31
C ASP A 195 -13.06 17.23 -11.99
N GLY A 196 -12.46 18.43 -11.87
CA GLY A 196 -12.93 19.65 -12.51
C GLY A 196 -12.79 19.58 -14.03
N ILE A 197 -11.64 19.14 -14.54
CA ILE A 197 -11.39 18.96 -15.98
C ILE A 197 -12.40 17.99 -16.57
N LEU A 198 -12.51 16.77 -16.00
CA LEU A 198 -13.42 15.74 -16.50
C LEU A 198 -14.88 16.17 -16.41
N TYR A 199 -15.28 16.86 -15.34
CA TYR A 199 -16.62 17.44 -15.22
C TYR A 199 -16.89 18.49 -16.32
N GLN A 200 -15.92 19.36 -16.63
CA GLN A 200 -16.08 20.39 -17.66
C GLN A 200 -16.18 19.79 -19.07
N ILE A 201 -15.46 18.70 -19.34
CA ILE A 201 -15.57 17.91 -20.57
C ILE A 201 -16.94 17.23 -20.61
N TRP A 202 -17.33 16.51 -19.55
CA TRP A 202 -18.60 15.80 -19.46
C TRP A 202 -19.77 16.76 -19.69
N ARG A 203 -19.77 17.93 -19.04
CA ARG A 203 -20.83 18.93 -19.19
C ARG A 203 -21.00 19.40 -20.64
N ARG A 204 -19.91 19.49 -21.42
CA ARG A 204 -19.95 19.89 -22.83
C ARG A 204 -20.45 18.76 -23.72
N VAL A 205 -19.94 17.55 -23.52
CA VAL A 205 -20.39 16.34 -24.22
C VAL A 205 -21.85 16.00 -23.91
N ASN A 206 -22.32 16.30 -22.71
CA ASN A 206 -23.70 16.10 -22.30
C ASN A 206 -24.66 17.19 -22.80
N ALA A 207 -24.14 18.39 -23.11
CA ALA A 207 -24.92 19.46 -23.74
C ALA A 207 -25.04 19.25 -25.25
N ASP A 208 -24.04 18.62 -25.87
CA ASP A 208 -24.03 18.23 -27.28
C ASP A 208 -23.42 16.82 -27.42
N HIS A 209 -24.29 15.81 -27.55
CA HIS A 209 -23.87 14.42 -27.68
C HIS A 209 -23.11 14.11 -28.97
N GLN A 210 -23.06 15.02 -29.94
CA GLN A 210 -22.22 14.88 -31.13
C GLN A 210 -20.78 15.37 -30.90
N LEU A 211 -20.54 16.10 -29.81
CA LEU A 211 -19.23 16.62 -29.45
C LEU A 211 -18.33 15.49 -28.96
N ARG A 212 -17.19 15.29 -29.63
CA ARG A 212 -16.21 14.28 -29.24
C ARG A 212 -15.39 14.74 -28.03
N PHE A 213 -14.86 13.78 -27.27
CA PHE A 213 -13.98 14.03 -26.12
C PHE A 213 -12.86 15.01 -26.46
N ARG A 214 -12.14 14.78 -27.57
CA ARG A 214 -11.00 15.61 -27.99
C ARG A 214 -11.40 17.07 -28.25
N ASP A 215 -12.55 17.30 -28.85
CA ASP A 215 -13.06 18.64 -29.13
C ASP A 215 -13.51 19.35 -27.84
N ALA A 216 -14.17 18.62 -26.93
CA ALA A 216 -14.52 19.12 -25.61
C ALA A 216 -13.29 19.44 -24.75
N LEU A 217 -12.26 18.60 -24.79
CA LEU A 217 -10.97 18.84 -24.13
C LEU A 217 -10.30 20.10 -24.68
N LYS A 218 -10.31 20.28 -26.01
CA LYS A 218 -9.77 21.49 -26.66
C LYS A 218 -10.48 22.75 -26.16
N GLN A 219 -11.81 22.74 -26.06
CA GLN A 219 -12.57 23.87 -25.52
C GLN A 219 -12.24 24.16 -24.05
N VAL A 220 -11.98 23.13 -23.24
CA VAL A 220 -11.58 23.30 -21.83
C VAL A 220 -10.17 23.89 -21.74
N TYR A 221 -9.25 23.42 -22.59
CA TYR A 221 -7.89 23.92 -22.71
C TYR A 221 -7.85 25.39 -23.15
N GLU A 222 -8.55 25.75 -24.23
CA GLU A 222 -8.61 27.12 -24.75
C GLU A 222 -9.28 28.10 -23.77
N ALA A 223 -10.22 27.62 -22.95
CA ALA A 223 -10.84 28.42 -21.89
C ALA A 223 -9.90 28.68 -20.70
N ASN A 224 -8.71 28.06 -20.65
CA ASN A 224 -7.69 28.21 -19.61
C ASN A 224 -8.25 28.11 -18.18
N LEU A 225 -9.18 27.17 -17.96
CA LEU A 225 -9.83 26.99 -16.66
C LEU A 225 -8.92 26.28 -15.64
N PHE A 226 -7.90 25.57 -16.12
CA PHE A 226 -7.01 24.72 -15.30
C PHE A 226 -5.54 24.88 -15.71
N PRO A 227 -4.94 26.07 -15.51
CA PRO A 227 -3.58 26.39 -15.99
C PRO A 227 -2.50 25.44 -15.45
N ALA A 228 -2.71 24.85 -14.27
CA ALA A 228 -1.79 23.85 -13.70
C ALA A 228 -1.69 22.55 -14.53
N HIS A 229 -2.67 22.28 -15.41
CA HIS A 229 -2.74 21.07 -16.24
C HIS A 229 -2.57 21.36 -17.74
N ASP A 230 -2.20 22.58 -18.12
CA ASP A 230 -2.02 22.97 -19.53
C ASP A 230 -1.08 22.02 -20.28
N ARG A 231 0.04 21.65 -19.64
CA ARG A 231 1.01 20.72 -20.24
C ARG A 231 0.39 19.35 -20.51
N SER A 232 -0.42 18.84 -19.58
CA SER A 232 -1.08 17.54 -19.70
C SER A 232 -2.19 17.55 -20.74
N MET A 233 -3.04 18.58 -20.74
CA MET A 233 -4.11 18.74 -21.72
C MET A 233 -3.54 18.94 -23.13
N LYS A 234 -2.49 19.75 -23.28
CA LYS A 234 -1.79 19.93 -24.55
C LYS A 234 -1.19 18.62 -25.07
N TYR A 235 -0.52 17.86 -24.20
CA TYR A 235 0.05 16.56 -24.57
C TYR A 235 -1.02 15.57 -25.06
N GLU A 236 -2.17 15.49 -24.38
CA GLU A 236 -3.29 14.64 -24.84
C GLU A 236 -3.86 15.11 -26.18
N LEU A 237 -3.99 16.43 -26.38
CA LEU A 237 -4.46 17.00 -27.65
C LEU A 237 -3.50 16.79 -28.81
N GLU A 238 -2.20 16.71 -28.56
CA GLU A 238 -1.16 16.51 -29.59
C GLU A 238 -0.95 15.02 -29.92
N TYR A 239 -0.86 14.16 -28.89
CA TYR A 239 -0.41 12.77 -29.05
C TYR A 239 -1.50 11.72 -28.78
N GLY A 240 -2.54 12.05 -28.01
CA GLY A 240 -3.66 11.14 -27.71
C GLY A 240 -3.33 9.91 -26.86
N ASP A 241 -2.18 9.89 -26.18
CA ASP A 241 -1.62 8.69 -25.53
C ASP A 241 -1.64 8.75 -23.98
N SER A 242 -2.20 9.81 -23.37
CA SER A 242 -2.12 10.01 -21.90
C SER A 242 -3.17 9.22 -21.10
N LYS A 243 -3.94 8.36 -21.77
CA LYS A 243 -5.06 7.58 -21.19
C LYS A 243 -6.17 8.46 -20.60
N MET A 244 -6.22 9.75 -20.89
CA MET A 244 -7.18 10.68 -20.28
C MET A 244 -8.60 10.40 -20.77
N GLU A 245 -8.77 10.09 -22.06
CA GLU A 245 -10.07 9.66 -22.62
C GLU A 245 -10.58 8.37 -21.96
N LEU A 246 -9.69 7.39 -21.72
CA LEU A 246 -10.06 6.15 -21.04
C LEU A 246 -10.54 6.41 -19.60
N VAL A 247 -9.82 7.29 -18.88
CA VAL A 247 -10.23 7.70 -17.52
C VAL A 247 -11.56 8.45 -17.57
N PHE A 248 -11.75 9.34 -18.53
CA PHE A 248 -13.01 10.05 -18.74
C PHE A 248 -14.17 9.08 -18.93
N VAL A 249 -14.05 8.12 -19.85
CA VAL A 249 -15.08 7.12 -20.11
C VAL A 249 -15.40 6.35 -18.83
N LYS A 250 -14.39 5.86 -18.11
CA LYS A 250 -14.61 5.15 -16.83
C LYS A 250 -15.35 6.01 -15.80
N CYS A 251 -14.93 7.26 -15.62
CA CYS A 251 -15.51 8.18 -14.63
C CYS A 251 -16.92 8.67 -14.98
N THR A 252 -17.32 8.56 -16.25
CA THR A 252 -18.61 9.09 -16.73
C THR A 252 -19.60 8.00 -17.15
N THR A 253 -19.15 6.74 -17.21
CA THR A 253 -20.01 5.59 -17.52
C THR A 253 -21.12 5.48 -16.46
N GLY A 254 -22.37 5.58 -16.91
CA GLY A 254 -23.55 5.49 -16.03
C GLY A 254 -24.02 6.82 -15.43
N LEU A 255 -23.39 7.95 -15.74
CA LEU A 255 -23.95 9.27 -15.42
C LEU A 255 -25.11 9.58 -16.39
N SER A 256 -26.28 9.92 -15.84
CA SER A 256 -27.48 10.28 -16.62
C SER A 256 -27.54 11.79 -16.88
N ASP A 257 -28.14 12.19 -18.01
CA ASP A 257 -28.32 13.59 -18.42
C ASP A 257 -29.08 14.46 -17.40
N GLY A 258 -29.89 13.84 -16.54
CA GLY A 258 -30.68 14.51 -15.51
C GLY A 258 -29.99 14.67 -14.14
N LEU A 259 -28.71 14.28 -14.01
CA LEU A 259 -28.03 14.33 -12.73
C LEU A 259 -27.75 15.77 -12.28
N PRO A 260 -28.01 16.12 -11.00
CA PRO A 260 -27.59 17.40 -10.44
C PRO A 260 -26.07 17.58 -10.56
N LYS A 261 -25.64 18.78 -10.96
CA LYS A 261 -24.23 19.14 -11.22
C LYS A 261 -23.28 18.74 -10.08
N ASP A 262 -23.69 19.00 -8.84
CA ASP A 262 -22.88 18.70 -7.65
C ASP A 262 -22.71 17.19 -7.44
N ARG A 263 -23.73 16.40 -7.79
CA ARG A 263 -23.70 14.93 -7.67
C ARG A 263 -22.84 14.29 -8.76
N ALA A 264 -22.84 14.84 -9.98
CA ALA A 264 -22.03 14.33 -11.07
C ALA A 264 -20.54 14.52 -10.80
N ARG A 265 -20.16 15.72 -10.31
CA ARG A 265 -18.77 16.01 -9.93
C ARG A 265 -18.30 15.12 -8.78
N GLU A 266 -19.14 14.87 -7.78
CA GLU A 266 -18.76 14.00 -6.66
C GLU A 266 -18.55 12.54 -7.09
N LEU A 267 -19.38 12.02 -8.00
CA LEU A 267 -19.19 10.66 -8.55
C LEU A 267 -17.91 10.55 -9.38
N ILE A 268 -17.61 11.53 -10.22
CA ILE A 268 -16.34 11.59 -10.97
C ILE A 268 -15.16 11.61 -9.99
N LYS A 269 -15.23 12.42 -8.94
CA LYS A 269 -14.18 12.51 -7.92
C LYS A 269 -13.97 11.18 -7.18
N GLN A 270 -15.04 10.47 -6.86
CA GLN A 270 -14.96 9.14 -6.23
C GLN A 270 -14.28 8.11 -7.14
N GLU A 271 -14.60 8.10 -8.44
CA GLU A 271 -14.00 7.16 -9.39
C GLU A 271 -12.50 7.46 -9.62
N ILE A 272 -12.13 8.73 -9.68
CA ILE A 272 -10.71 9.15 -9.76
C ILE A 272 -9.93 8.64 -8.55
N ARG A 273 -10.46 8.81 -7.32
CA ARG A 273 -9.82 8.32 -6.10
C ARG A 273 -9.60 6.81 -6.16
N TRP A 274 -10.64 6.06 -6.54
CA TRP A 274 -10.56 4.60 -6.68
C TRP A 274 -9.48 4.15 -7.68
N THR A 275 -9.33 4.86 -8.78
CA THR A 275 -8.44 4.45 -9.88
C THR A 275 -6.98 4.89 -9.68
N ARG A 276 -6.74 6.00 -8.97
CA ARG A 276 -5.42 6.68 -8.98
C ARG A 276 -4.75 6.88 -7.62
N GLU A 277 -5.48 6.79 -6.51
CA GLU A 277 -4.88 6.88 -5.16
C GLU A 277 -4.42 5.52 -4.62
N SER A 278 -4.53 4.45 -5.41
CA SER A 278 -4.19 3.09 -5.01
C SER A 278 -2.69 2.77 -5.04
N SER A 279 -1.79 3.73 -4.80
CA SER A 279 -0.36 3.41 -4.73
C SER A 279 -0.11 2.51 -3.52
N GLY A 280 0.39 1.29 -3.74
CA GLY A 280 0.82 0.44 -2.63
C GLY A 280 2.16 0.91 -2.11
N THR A 281 2.07 1.84 -1.19
CA THR A 281 3.13 2.26 -0.30
C THR A 281 3.49 1.16 0.69
N TYR A 282 4.62 1.35 1.37
CA TYR A 282 5.00 0.50 2.49
C TYR A 282 3.98 0.61 3.64
N GLU A 283 3.32 1.76 3.82
CA GLU A 283 2.24 1.92 4.80
C GLU A 283 1.11 0.91 4.59
N ARG A 284 0.66 0.75 3.35
CA ARG A 284 -0.40 -0.19 3.03
C ARG A 284 0.06 -1.63 3.23
N TYR A 285 1.32 -1.91 2.88
CA TYR A 285 1.95 -3.21 3.07
C TYR A 285 2.03 -3.56 4.57
N ALA A 286 2.61 -2.69 5.39
CA ALA A 286 2.79 -2.86 6.84
C ALA A 286 1.42 -3.04 7.53
N ARG A 287 0.44 -2.18 7.24
CA ARG A 287 -0.91 -2.29 7.81
C ARG A 287 -1.58 -3.62 7.46
N LYS A 288 -1.52 -4.06 6.21
CA LYS A 288 -2.11 -5.33 5.79
C LYS A 288 -1.36 -6.53 6.39
N LYS A 289 -0.04 -6.46 6.49
CA LYS A 289 0.81 -7.51 7.05
C LYS A 289 0.55 -7.71 8.54
N LEU A 290 0.50 -6.63 9.33
CA LEU A 290 0.13 -6.68 10.75
C LEU A 290 -1.23 -7.35 10.96
N LYS A 291 -2.26 -6.89 10.23
CA LYS A 291 -3.62 -7.46 10.33
C LYS A 291 -3.67 -8.95 10.02
N ILE A 292 -2.95 -9.40 8.99
CA ILE A 292 -2.86 -10.83 8.65
C ILE A 292 -2.17 -11.60 9.77
N ALA A 293 -1.03 -11.09 10.26
CA ALA A 293 -0.28 -11.74 11.32
C ALA A 293 -1.09 -11.90 12.62
N GLU A 294 -1.87 -10.89 13.00
CA GLU A 294 -2.80 -10.99 14.14
C GLU A 294 -3.90 -12.04 13.89
N LEU A 295 -4.48 -12.03 12.69
CA LEU A 295 -5.60 -12.90 12.32
C LEU A 295 -5.22 -14.38 12.30
N ILE A 296 -4.00 -14.71 11.86
CA ILE A 296 -3.49 -16.09 11.85
C ILE A 296 -2.75 -16.46 13.15
N GLY A 297 -2.69 -15.55 14.14
CA GLY A 297 -2.10 -15.80 15.46
C GLY A 297 -0.56 -15.81 15.49
N LEU A 298 0.12 -15.20 14.50
CA LEU A 298 1.57 -15.03 14.54
C LEU A 298 2.02 -13.99 15.58
N ILE A 299 1.18 -12.98 15.83
CA ILE A 299 1.42 -11.93 16.82
C ILE A 299 0.18 -11.75 17.69
N PRO A 300 0.31 -11.25 18.93
CA PRO A 300 -0.84 -10.88 19.74
C PRO A 300 -1.68 -9.84 19.03
N LYS A 301 -3.01 -9.94 19.14
CA LYS A 301 -3.91 -8.85 18.75
C LYS A 301 -3.55 -7.62 19.57
N ASP A 302 -3.40 -6.47 18.93
CA ASP A 302 -3.30 -5.22 19.67
C ASP A 302 -4.54 -5.08 20.55
N LYS A 303 -4.33 -4.88 21.86
CA LYS A 303 -5.39 -4.40 22.74
C LYS A 303 -5.74 -3.02 22.21
N ILE A 304 -6.77 -2.94 21.38
CA ILE A 304 -7.39 -1.67 21.02
C ILE A 304 -7.74 -1.03 22.36
N ALA A 305 -7.01 0.04 22.72
CA ALA A 305 -7.49 0.94 23.75
C ALA A 305 -8.85 1.41 23.24
N ALA A 306 -9.91 0.96 23.92
CA ALA A 306 -11.26 1.39 23.61
C ALA A 306 -11.28 2.93 23.62
N PRO A 307 -12.04 3.56 22.70
CA PRO A 307 -12.07 5.00 22.53
C PRO A 307 -12.41 5.76 23.82
#